data_AF-X0L4S2-F1
#
_entry.id   AF-X0L4S2-F1
#
_cell.length_a   1.000
_cell.length_b   1.000
_cell.length_c   1.000
_cell.angle_alpha   90.00
_cell.angle_beta   90.00
_cell.angle_gamma   90.00
#
_symmetry.space_group_name_H-M   'P 1'
#
loop_
_entity.id
_entity.type
_entity.pdbx_description
1 polymer ?
#
loop_
_entity_poly.entity_id
_entity_poly.type
_entity_poly.pdbx_seq_one_letter_code
_entity_poly.pdbx_strand_id
1 'polypeptide(L)'
;MGQHYSQPRPGTKLQVIGAGLPRTGTASISRALEILLDGPVYHGATQALLGPEREIKAWIKVLMQWRPKDNSTRRSNLDLMKEHIDGFAAITDSPGSTLVPELMTVYPDAIVICTVRDVEA
;
A
#
# COMPACT_ATOMS: atom_id res chain seq x y z
N MET A 1 5.50 -13.87 -12.85
CA MET A 1 6.40 -12.76 -12.45
C MET A 1 6.33 -11.73 -13.57
N GLY A 2 6.00 -10.48 -13.26
CA GLY A 2 5.39 -9.54 -14.22
C GLY A 2 3.96 -9.22 -13.82
N GLN A 3 3.79 -8.79 -12.56
CA GLN A 3 2.49 -8.41 -12.01
C GLN A 3 1.99 -7.19 -12.80
N HIS A 4 0.86 -7.33 -13.49
CA HIS A 4 0.14 -6.16 -13.98
C HIS A 4 -0.28 -5.33 -12.78
N TYR A 5 -0.33 -4.01 -12.93
CA TYR A 5 -0.90 -3.18 -11.89
C TYR A 5 -2.40 -3.50 -11.76
N SER A 6 -2.90 -3.50 -10.52
CA SER A 6 -4.30 -3.85 -10.22
C SER A 6 -5.21 -2.62 -10.25
N GLN A 7 -6.50 -2.81 -10.55
CA GLN A 7 -7.50 -1.73 -10.50
C GLN A 7 -8.30 -1.80 -9.19
N PRO A 8 -8.64 -0.66 -8.56
CA PRO A 8 -9.50 -0.66 -7.40
C PRO A 8 -10.90 -1.14 -7.78
N ARG A 9 -11.54 -1.88 -6.87
CA ARG A 9 -12.93 -2.33 -7.01
C ARG A 9 -13.79 -1.57 -5.99
N PRO A 10 -14.72 -0.70 -6.45
CA PRO A 10 -15.57 0.07 -5.54
C PRO A 10 -16.28 -0.80 -4.50
N GLY A 11 -16.32 -0.33 -3.24
CA GLY A 11 -16.91 -1.05 -2.12
C GLY A 11 -15.99 -2.06 -1.43
N THR A 12 -14.80 -2.35 -2.00
CA THR A 12 -13.78 -3.17 -1.32
C THR A 12 -13.15 -2.39 -0.18
N LYS A 13 -13.11 -2.99 1.01
CA LYS A 13 -12.45 -2.42 2.19
C LYS A 13 -11.04 -2.96 2.32
N LEU A 14 -10.10 -2.12 2.76
CA LEU A 14 -8.75 -2.57 3.09
C LEU A 14 -8.79 -3.44 4.35
N GLN A 15 -8.31 -4.68 4.23
CA GLN A 15 -8.30 -5.67 5.31
C GLN A 15 -6.88 -6.01 5.76
N VAL A 16 -5.88 -5.88 4.89
CA VAL A 16 -4.48 -6.25 5.20
C VAL A 16 -3.49 -5.17 4.77
N ILE A 17 -2.58 -4.81 5.68
CA ILE A 17 -1.43 -3.94 5.43
C ILE A 17 -0.15 -4.79 5.48
N GLY A 18 0.55 -4.87 4.36
CA GLY A 18 1.85 -5.52 4.24
C GLY A 18 2.97 -4.60 4.68
N ALA A 19 3.56 -4.87 5.84
CA ALA A 19 4.71 -4.15 6.39
C ALA A 19 6.07 -4.71 5.92
N GLY A 20 6.07 -5.83 5.18
CA GLY A 20 7.29 -6.41 4.63
C GLY A 20 7.95 -5.52 3.59
N LEU A 21 9.27 -5.35 3.69
CA LEU A 21 10.06 -4.59 2.73
C LEU A 21 10.07 -5.24 1.33
N PRO A 22 10.40 -4.48 0.27
CA PRO A 22 10.64 -5.08 -1.04
C PRO A 22 11.64 -6.22 -0.95
N ARG A 23 11.42 -7.25 -1.78
CA ARG A 23 12.24 -8.47 -1.86
C ARG A 23 12.15 -9.43 -0.65
N THR A 24 11.19 -9.23 0.26
CA THR A 24 10.84 -10.21 1.31
C THR A 24 9.64 -11.10 0.94
N GLY A 25 9.38 -11.27 -0.36
CA GLY A 25 8.24 -12.06 -0.85
C GLY A 25 6.96 -11.26 -1.10
N THR A 26 7.04 -9.93 -1.21
CA THR A 26 5.88 -9.03 -1.37
C THR A 26 4.96 -9.45 -2.53
N ALA A 27 5.50 -9.74 -3.72
CA ALA A 27 4.68 -10.17 -4.86
C ALA A 27 3.93 -11.51 -4.63
N SER A 28 4.53 -12.44 -3.87
CA SER A 28 3.91 -13.73 -3.56
C SER A 28 2.80 -13.57 -2.53
N ILE A 29 3.03 -12.77 -1.48
CA ILE A 29 1.99 -12.51 -0.47
C ILE A 29 0.84 -11.67 -1.06
N SER A 30 1.10 -10.72 -1.98
CA SER A 30 0.03 -10.03 -2.70
C SER A 30 -0.86 -11.00 -3.44
N ARG A 31 -0.26 -11.95 -4.18
CA ARG A 31 -1.02 -12.94 -4.93
C ARG A 31 -1.84 -13.86 -4.01
N ALA A 32 -1.28 -14.25 -2.87
CA ALA A 32 -2.03 -15.03 -1.87
C ALA A 32 -3.22 -14.24 -1.32
N LEU A 33 -3.03 -12.95 -1.02
CA LEU A 33 -4.09 -12.08 -0.50
C LEU A 33 -5.19 -11.82 -1.54
N GLU A 34 -4.86 -11.68 -2.83
CA GLU A 34 -5.88 -11.59 -3.89
C GLU A 34 -6.81 -12.80 -3.90
N ILE A 35 -6.25 -14.01 -3.70
CA ILE A 35 -7.01 -15.25 -3.67
C ILE A 35 -7.85 -15.33 -2.38
N LEU A 36 -7.25 -15.04 -1.23
CA LEU A 36 -7.89 -15.21 0.08
C LEU A 36 -8.99 -14.18 0.35
N LEU A 37 -8.82 -12.95 -0.15
CA LEU A 37 -9.73 -11.83 0.10
C LEU A 37 -10.72 -11.60 -1.04
N ASP A 38 -10.61 -12.35 -2.14
CA ASP A 38 -11.40 -12.17 -3.38
C ASP A 38 -11.47 -10.69 -3.83
N GLY A 39 -10.31 -10.02 -3.80
CA GLY A 39 -10.23 -8.58 -3.99
C GLY A 39 -8.89 -8.13 -4.57
N PRO A 40 -8.84 -6.94 -5.19
CA PRO A 40 -7.60 -6.43 -5.76
C PRO A 40 -6.61 -6.05 -4.65
N VAL A 41 -5.32 -6.26 -4.89
CA VAL A 41 -4.24 -5.93 -3.94
C VAL A 41 -3.32 -4.89 -4.54
N TYR A 42 -3.15 -3.78 -3.82
CA TYR A 42 -2.20 -2.73 -4.18
C TYR A 42 -0.76 -3.20 -3.93
N HIS A 43 -0.05 -3.58 -4.99
CA HIS A 43 1.39 -3.84 -4.93
C HIS A 43 2.17 -2.61 -5.39
N GLY A 44 2.87 -1.97 -4.45
CA GLY A 44 3.39 -0.63 -4.62
C GLY A 44 4.34 -0.42 -5.81
N ALA A 45 5.29 -1.34 -6.06
CA ALA A 45 6.16 -1.21 -7.23
C ALA A 45 5.39 -1.27 -8.56
N THR A 46 4.42 -2.19 -8.69
CA THR A 46 3.65 -2.32 -9.94
C THR A 46 2.74 -1.13 -10.17
N GLN A 47 2.11 -0.62 -9.11
CA GLN A 47 1.24 0.55 -9.19
C GLN A 47 2.01 1.82 -9.54
N ALA A 48 3.16 2.03 -8.93
CA ALA A 48 3.98 3.21 -9.17
C ALA A 48 4.68 3.19 -10.55
N LEU A 49 5.10 2.02 -11.04
CA LEU A 49 5.89 1.91 -12.27
C LEU A 49 5.07 1.60 -13.53
N LEU A 50 3.96 0.87 -13.38
CA LEU A 50 3.15 0.39 -14.51
C LEU A 50 1.73 0.95 -14.49
N GLY A 51 1.29 1.49 -13.34
CA GLY A 51 -0.01 2.13 -13.20
C GLY A 51 -0.05 3.55 -13.76
N PRO A 52 -1.20 4.22 -13.63
CA PRO A 52 -1.38 5.60 -14.06
C PRO A 52 -0.42 6.57 -13.33
N GLU A 53 0.06 7.60 -14.02
CA GLU A 53 1.04 8.57 -13.48
C GLU A 53 0.60 9.22 -12.15
N ARG A 54 -0.71 9.35 -11.92
CA ARG A 54 -1.25 9.85 -10.66
C ARG A 54 -0.77 9.05 -9.43
N GLU A 55 -0.52 7.74 -9.58
CA GLU A 55 -0.10 6.87 -8.47
C GLU A 55 1.28 7.29 -7.97
N ILE A 56 2.28 7.36 -8.85
CA ILE A 56 3.63 7.79 -8.47
C ILE A 56 3.65 9.23 -7.97
N LYS A 57 2.87 10.14 -8.59
CA LYS A 57 2.78 11.56 -8.16
C LYS A 57 2.21 11.70 -6.75
N ALA A 58 1.18 10.94 -6.40
CA ALA A 58 0.58 10.97 -5.07
C ALA A 58 1.58 10.51 -4.00
N TRP A 59 2.27 9.41 -4.26
CA TRP A 59 3.28 8.90 -3.32
C TRP A 59 4.48 9.84 -3.17
N ILE A 60 4.97 10.44 -4.25
CA ILE A 60 6.02 11.48 -4.17
C ILE A 60 5.57 12.61 -3.26
N LYS A 61 4.34 13.11 -3.42
CA LYS A 61 3.80 14.20 -2.60
C LYS A 61 3.75 13.82 -1.11
N VAL A 62 3.19 12.63 -0.78
CA VAL A 62 3.11 12.15 0.60
C VAL A 62 4.51 12.00 1.21
N LEU A 63 5.44 11.38 0.48
CA LEU A 63 6.80 11.10 0.98
C LEU A 63 7.66 12.37 1.13
N MET A 64 7.51 13.36 0.24
CA MET A 64 8.16 14.67 0.40
C MET A 64 7.69 15.43 1.65
N GLN A 65 6.52 15.08 2.17
CA GLN A 65 5.90 15.67 3.36
C GLN A 65 5.89 14.69 4.54
N TRP A 66 6.66 13.61 4.45
CA TRP A 66 6.74 12.61 5.53
C TRP A 66 7.32 13.26 6.79
N ARG A 67 6.70 12.97 7.94
CA ARG A 67 6.78 13.77 9.17
C ARG A 67 6.21 15.18 8.97
N PRO A 68 4.89 15.30 8.76
CA PRO A 68 4.24 16.58 8.51
C PRO A 68 4.46 17.56 9.65
N LYS A 69 4.72 18.83 9.31
CA LYS A 69 5.03 19.90 10.28
C LYS A 69 3.79 20.39 11.05
N ASP A 70 2.61 20.14 10.51
CA ASP A 70 1.33 20.58 11.06
C ASP A 70 0.21 19.56 10.78
N ASN A 71 -0.92 19.73 11.48
CA ASN A 71 -2.07 18.84 11.36
C ASN A 71 -2.79 18.94 10.00
N SER A 72 -2.71 20.09 9.31
CA SER A 72 -3.34 20.27 8.01
C SER A 72 -2.67 19.40 6.96
N THR A 73 -1.34 19.45 6.91
CA THR A 73 -0.49 18.61 6.06
C THR A 73 -0.67 17.14 6.41
N ARG A 74 -0.72 16.80 7.70
CA ARG A 74 -1.01 15.42 8.14
C ARG A 74 -2.34 14.93 7.58
N ARG A 75 -3.43 15.68 7.77
CA ARG A 75 -4.76 15.29 7.27
C ARG A 75 -4.78 15.17 5.75
N SER A 76 -4.22 16.15 5.02
CA SER A 76 -4.15 16.08 3.56
C SER A 76 -3.38 14.86 3.04
N ASN A 77 -2.33 14.43 3.74
CA ASN A 77 -1.59 13.22 3.37
C ASN A 77 -2.41 11.95 3.62
N LEU A 78 -3.10 11.86 4.77
CA LEU A 78 -3.97 10.72 5.08
C LEU A 78 -5.14 10.62 4.09
N ASP A 79 -5.75 11.75 3.73
CA ASP A 79 -6.85 11.81 2.76
C ASP A 79 -6.38 11.35 1.37
N LEU A 80 -5.19 11.79 0.93
CA LEU A 80 -4.62 11.37 -0.34
C LEU A 80 -4.23 9.89 -0.34
N MET A 81 -3.68 9.37 0.75
CA MET A 81 -3.45 7.93 0.90
C MET A 81 -4.75 7.15 0.80
N LYS A 82 -5.81 7.61 1.46
CA LYS A 82 -7.13 6.97 1.42
C LYS A 82 -7.70 6.96 0.01
N GLU A 83 -7.61 8.07 -0.73
CA GLU A 83 -8.08 8.19 -2.11
C GLU A 83 -7.45 7.12 -3.02
N HIS A 84 -6.16 6.84 -2.85
CA HIS A 84 -5.43 5.89 -3.70
C HIS A 84 -5.56 4.42 -3.25
N ILE A 85 -5.90 4.17 -1.99
CA ILE A 85 -5.97 2.83 -1.40
C ILE A 85 -7.40 2.31 -1.27
N ASP A 86 -8.41 3.19 -1.28
CA ASP A 86 -9.81 2.77 -1.30
C ASP A 86 -10.12 1.92 -2.52
N GLY A 87 -10.86 0.82 -2.30
CA GLY A 87 -11.17 -0.16 -3.34
C GLY A 87 -10.13 -1.26 -3.49
N PHE A 88 -9.06 -1.28 -2.68
CA PHE A 88 -8.14 -2.41 -2.55
C PHE A 88 -8.41 -3.20 -1.25
N ALA A 89 -8.30 -4.53 -1.33
CA ALA A 89 -8.46 -5.43 -0.18
C ALA A 89 -7.18 -5.52 0.66
N ALA A 90 -6.02 -5.32 0.04
CA ALA A 90 -4.75 -5.22 0.75
C ALA A 90 -3.79 -4.26 0.05
N ILE A 91 -2.78 -3.81 0.79
CA ILE A 91 -1.64 -3.05 0.29
C ILE A 91 -0.35 -3.77 0.69
N THR A 92 0.63 -3.83 -0.20
CA THR A 92 1.91 -4.52 0.01
C THR A 92 3.02 -3.76 -0.72
N ASP A 93 4.28 -4.04 -0.34
CA ASP A 93 5.47 -3.45 -0.97
C ASP A 93 5.64 -1.94 -0.68
N SER A 94 6.64 -1.31 -1.28
CA SER A 94 6.89 0.12 -1.13
C SER A 94 6.01 0.94 -2.08
N PRO A 95 5.46 2.09 -1.65
CA PRO A 95 5.80 2.79 -0.41
C PRO A 95 4.94 2.43 0.82
N GLY A 96 3.84 1.70 0.65
CA GLY A 96 2.91 1.37 1.74
C GLY A 96 3.56 0.76 2.99
N SER A 97 4.53 -0.14 2.81
CA SER A 97 5.32 -0.76 3.89
C SER A 97 6.07 0.23 4.79
N THR A 98 6.34 1.46 4.31
CA THR A 98 7.02 2.52 5.08
C THR A 98 6.07 3.47 5.81
N LEU A 99 4.77 3.38 5.53
CA LEU A 99 3.71 4.27 6.04
C LEU A 99 2.66 3.49 6.85
N VAL A 100 3.07 2.41 7.51
CA VAL A 100 2.17 1.53 8.27
C VAL A 100 1.40 2.29 9.36
N PRO A 101 2.02 3.15 10.20
CA PRO A 101 1.26 3.90 11.21
C PRO A 101 0.20 4.83 10.61
N GLU A 102 0.50 5.47 9.49
CA GLU A 102 -0.42 6.32 8.75
C GLU A 102 -1.57 5.50 8.15
N LEU A 103 -1.26 4.36 7.51
CA LEU A 103 -2.27 3.44 6.99
C LEU A 103 -3.18 2.88 8.09
N MET A 104 -2.64 2.54 9.25
CA MET A 104 -3.43 2.12 10.42
C MET A 104 -4.29 3.25 10.98
N THR A 105 -3.88 4.52 10.83
CA THR A 105 -4.73 5.66 11.19
C THR A 105 -5.94 5.77 10.27
N VAL A 106 -5.77 5.48 8.98
CA VAL A 106 -6.86 5.51 7.97
C VAL A 106 -7.74 4.26 8.05
N TYR A 107 -7.14 3.09 8.28
CA TYR A 107 -7.78 1.78 8.26
C TYR A 107 -7.51 1.04 9.58
N PRO A 108 -8.16 1.45 10.69
CA PRO A 108 -7.86 0.92 12.03
C PRO A 108 -8.21 -0.56 12.22
N ASP A 109 -9.13 -1.09 11.41
CA ASP A 109 -9.56 -2.50 11.47
C ASP A 109 -8.68 -3.43 10.63
N ALA A 110 -7.71 -2.90 9.86
CA ALA A 110 -6.85 -3.70 9.01
C ALA A 110 -5.78 -4.45 9.81
N ILE A 111 -5.55 -5.70 9.47
CA ILE A 111 -4.50 -6.53 10.07
C ILE A 111 -3.16 -6.21 9.41
N VAL A 112 -2.08 -6.15 10.19
CA VAL A 112 -0.72 -5.93 9.69
C VAL A 112 0.03 -7.26 9.58
N ILE A 113 0.63 -7.53 8.42
CA ILE A 113 1.50 -8.69 8.19
C ILE A 113 2.89 -8.19 7.81
N CYS A 114 3.93 -8.68 8.49
CA CYS A 114 5.33 -8.38 8.15
C CYS A 114 6.02 -9.65 7.63
N THR A 115 6.28 -9.70 6.32
CA THR A 115 7.10 -10.76 5.72
C THR A 115 8.57 -10.44 5.91
N VAL A 116 9.33 -11.42 6.38
CA VAL A 116 10.76 -11.32 6.64
C VAL A 116 11.52 -12.42 5.90
N ARG A 117 12.83 -12.22 5.76
CA ARG A 117 13.77 -13.22 5.24
C ARG A 117 15.10 -13.03 5.95
N ASP A 118 16.02 -13.97 5.74
CA ASP A 118 17.42 -13.79 6.12
C ASP A 118 17.99 -12.53 5.43
N VAL A 119 18.76 -11.73 6.17
CA VAL A 119 19.27 -10.43 5.72
C VAL A 119 20.37 -10.54 4.67
N GLU A 120 21.09 -11.67 4.63
CA GLU A 120 22.22 -11.92 3.72
C GLU A 120 21.80 -12.70 2.46
N ALA A 121 20.54 -13.14 2.38
CA ALA A 121 20.03 -13.95 1.28
C ALA A 121 19.57 -13.13 0.06
#